data_AF-A0A3D4C6F8-F1
#
_entry.id   AF-A0A3D4C6F8-F1
#
_cell.length_a   1.000
_cell.length_b   1.000
_cell.length_c   1.000
_cell.angle_alpha   90.00
_cell.angle_beta   90.00
_cell.angle_gamma   90.00
#
_symmetry.space_group_name_H-M   'P 1'
#
loop_
_entity.id
_entity.type
_entity.pdbx_description
1 polymer ?
#
loop_
_entity_poly.entity_id
_entity_poly.type
_entity_poly.pdbx_seq_one_letter_code
_entity_poly.pdbx_strand_id
1 'polypeptide(L)'
;MSWRGSTTFPERFFACLPYLLPLIEVFAFGQFFLKDFPLLGLIFLPLFPLLRIYYGVRFAGLIIFFALWLLVVRNEKIHHFIRFNTMQAIILDIVIFLCSVLTDIVKLVPGSGFAMQTLYTTIFLGIVAAVVYSITQSLMGKYAEIPAISDAVHMQVR
;
A
#
# COMPACT_ATOMS: atom_id res chain seq x y z
N MET A 1 20.89 16.42 3.99
CA MET A 1 20.64 16.11 2.56
C MET A 1 19.88 17.27 1.95
N SER A 2 20.44 17.77 0.85
CA SER A 2 20.17 19.05 0.19
C SER A 2 18.78 19.16 -0.44
N TRP A 3 18.09 20.26 -0.13
CA TRP A 3 17.38 21.13 -1.09
C TRP A 3 16.78 20.42 -2.33
N ARG A 4 15.60 19.82 -2.16
CA ARG A 4 14.63 19.65 -3.24
C ARG A 4 13.54 20.68 -3.01
N GLY A 5 13.12 21.39 -4.07
CA GLY A 5 12.16 22.49 -4.00
C GLY A 5 10.95 22.16 -3.15
N SER A 6 10.34 23.17 -2.52
CA SER A 6 9.14 22.99 -1.71
C SER A 6 8.09 22.22 -2.51
N THR A 7 7.75 21.01 -2.08
CA THR A 7 6.71 20.21 -2.72
C THR A 7 5.41 21.00 -2.72
N THR A 8 4.81 21.17 -3.89
CA THR A 8 3.58 21.95 -4.04
C THR A 8 2.39 21.17 -3.48
N PHE A 9 1.31 21.85 -3.12
CA PHE A 9 0.11 21.18 -2.60
C PHE A 9 -0.44 20.09 -3.56
N PRO A 10 -0.53 20.34 -4.89
CA PRO A 10 -0.92 19.29 -5.83
C PRO A 10 0.01 18.07 -5.80
N GLU A 11 1.33 18.28 -5.76
CA GLU A 11 2.29 17.16 -5.70
C GLU A 11 2.10 16.31 -4.44
N ARG A 12 1.82 16.94 -3.30
CA ARG A 12 1.54 16.24 -2.04
C ARG A 12 0.27 15.41 -2.12
N PHE A 13 -0.79 15.97 -2.70
CA PHE A 13 -2.05 15.26 -2.91
C PHE A 13 -1.88 14.08 -3.87
N PHE A 14 -1.25 14.28 -5.04
CA PHE A 14 -1.01 13.22 -6.01
C PHE A 14 -0.06 12.13 -5.48
N ALA A 15 0.89 12.48 -4.62
CA ALA A 15 1.75 11.50 -3.95
C ALA A 15 1.00 10.58 -2.97
N CYS A 16 -0.18 10.98 -2.48
CA CYS A 16 -0.99 10.15 -1.60
C CYS A 16 -1.80 9.08 -2.35
N LEU A 17 -2.21 9.37 -3.59
CA LEU A 17 -3.14 8.50 -4.34
C LEU A 17 -2.63 7.07 -4.58
N PRO A 18 -1.34 6.82 -4.89
CA PRO A 18 -0.84 5.46 -5.08
C PRO A 18 -1.06 4.55 -3.87
N TYR A 19 -1.06 5.10 -2.65
CA TYR A 19 -1.27 4.32 -1.44
C TYR A 19 -2.69 3.77 -1.28
N LEU A 20 -3.64 4.18 -2.13
CA LEU A 20 -4.95 3.52 -2.22
C LEU A 20 -4.82 2.07 -2.68
N LEU A 21 -3.85 1.75 -3.54
CA LEU A 21 -3.63 0.38 -4.02
C LEU A 21 -3.32 -0.59 -2.87
N PRO A 22 -2.22 -0.43 -2.10
CA PRO A 22 -1.93 -1.34 -0.99
C PRO A 22 -3.02 -1.32 0.09
N LEU A 23 -3.75 -0.22 0.26
CA LEU A 23 -4.89 -0.15 1.18
C LEU A 23 -6.09 -1.00 0.72
N ILE A 24 -6.34 -1.07 -0.58
CA ILE A 24 -7.37 -1.93 -1.19
C ILE A 24 -6.93 -3.38 -1.11
N GLU A 25 -5.69 -3.69 -1.49
CA GLU A 25 -5.19 -5.07 -1.56
C GLU A 25 -5.10 -5.71 -0.17
N VAL A 26 -4.66 -4.97 0.85
CA VAL A 26 -4.56 -5.49 2.22
C VAL A 26 -5.93 -5.83 2.82
N PHE A 27 -7.03 -5.31 2.25
CA PHE A 27 -8.37 -5.57 2.77
C PHE A 27 -8.72 -7.07 2.81
N ALA A 28 -8.10 -7.88 1.94
CA ALA A 28 -8.20 -9.35 1.97
C ALA A 28 -7.70 -9.98 3.30
N PHE A 29 -6.80 -9.31 4.02
CA PHE A 29 -6.28 -9.75 5.32
C PHE A 29 -7.11 -9.21 6.51
N GLY A 30 -8.03 -8.27 6.27
CA GLY A 30 -8.75 -7.57 7.33
C GLY A 30 -9.85 -8.39 8.03
N GLN A 31 -10.22 -9.57 7.51
CA GLN A 31 -11.40 -10.32 7.96
C GLN A 31 -11.45 -10.59 9.48
N PHE A 32 -10.32 -10.97 10.09
CA PHE A 32 -10.28 -11.27 11.52
C PHE A 32 -10.37 -9.98 12.35
N PHE A 33 -9.55 -8.99 12.00
CA PHE A 33 -9.54 -7.70 12.69
C PHE A 33 -10.90 -6.99 12.63
N LEU A 34 -11.53 -6.94 11.46
CA LEU A 34 -12.82 -6.26 11.28
C LEU A 34 -13.98 -7.00 11.93
N LYS A 35 -13.87 -8.33 12.09
CA LYS A 35 -14.83 -9.11 12.87
C LYS A 35 -14.70 -8.83 14.37
N ASP A 36 -13.47 -8.74 14.88
CA ASP A 36 -13.20 -8.46 16.29
C ASP A 36 -13.49 -6.99 16.65
N PHE A 37 -13.29 -6.06 15.71
CA PHE A 37 -13.48 -4.61 15.90
C PHE A 37 -14.39 -3.98 14.83
N PRO A 38 -15.69 -4.30 14.80
CA PRO A 38 -16.60 -3.87 13.73
C PRO A 38 -16.77 -2.35 13.61
N LEU A 39 -16.68 -1.62 14.73
CA LEU A 39 -16.75 -0.15 14.73
C LEU A 39 -15.60 0.50 13.95
N LEU A 40 -14.40 -0.10 13.98
CA LEU A 40 -13.25 0.38 13.20
C LEU A 40 -13.44 0.16 11.70
N GLY A 41 -14.31 -0.80 11.31
CA GLY A 41 -14.72 -1.00 9.93
C GLY A 41 -15.36 0.23 9.28
N LEU A 42 -15.99 1.10 10.08
CA LEU A 42 -16.63 2.32 9.58
C LEU A 42 -15.63 3.31 8.93
N ILE A 43 -14.37 3.29 9.38
CA ILE A 43 -13.30 4.13 8.84
C ILE A 43 -13.03 3.77 7.36
N PHE A 44 -13.29 2.53 6.98
CA PHE A 44 -13.06 2.02 5.62
C PHE A 44 -14.27 2.16 4.70
N LEU A 45 -15.40 2.72 5.15
CA LEU A 45 -16.58 2.95 4.30
C LEU A 45 -16.26 3.72 3.00
N PRO A 46 -15.42 4.77 3.00
CA PRO A 46 -15.07 5.46 1.76
C PRO A 46 -14.33 4.60 0.74
N LEU A 47 -13.75 3.47 1.16
CA LEU A 47 -13.01 2.55 0.31
C LEU A 47 -13.93 1.59 -0.48
N PHE A 48 -15.18 1.41 -0.06
CA PHE A 48 -16.09 0.41 -0.64
C PHE A 48 -16.36 0.59 -2.14
N PRO A 49 -16.57 1.81 -2.67
CA PRO A 49 -16.69 1.99 -4.12
C PRO A 49 -15.45 1.54 -4.88
N LEU A 50 -14.25 1.81 -4.33
CA LEU A 50 -12.98 1.43 -4.94
C LEU A 50 -12.77 -0.09 -4.88
N LEU A 51 -13.09 -0.73 -3.76
CA LEU A 51 -13.06 -2.19 -3.61
C LEU A 51 -13.98 -2.87 -4.63
N ARG A 52 -15.19 -2.33 -4.85
CA ARG A 52 -16.14 -2.88 -5.83
C ARG A 52 -15.60 -2.82 -7.26
N ILE A 53 -14.96 -1.71 -7.63
CA ILE A 53 -14.32 -1.56 -8.95
C ILE A 53 -13.15 -2.54 -9.07
N TYR A 54 -12.27 -2.56 -8.05
CA TYR A 54 -11.08 -3.40 -8.04
C TYR A 54 -11.42 -4.89 -8.16
N TYR A 55 -12.33 -5.41 -7.35
CA TYR A 55 -12.75 -6.82 -7.41
C TYR A 55 -13.67 -7.13 -8.60
N GLY A 56 -14.26 -6.11 -9.23
CA GLY A 56 -15.08 -6.27 -10.43
C GLY A 56 -14.28 -6.47 -11.71
N VAL A 57 -12.98 -6.16 -11.71
CA VAL A 57 -12.11 -6.24 -12.88
C VAL A 57 -11.10 -7.37 -12.70
N ARG A 58 -11.06 -8.30 -13.66
CA ARG A 58 -10.07 -9.39 -13.64
C ARG A 58 -8.66 -8.80 -13.78
N PHE A 59 -7.75 -9.25 -12.92
CA PHE A 59 -6.35 -8.78 -12.89
C PHE A 59 -6.20 -7.28 -12.57
N ALA A 60 -7.16 -6.65 -11.87
CA ALA A 60 -7.10 -5.24 -11.52
C ALA A 60 -5.76 -4.83 -10.87
N GLY A 61 -5.29 -5.57 -9.86
CA GLY A 61 -3.99 -5.32 -9.21
C GLY A 61 -2.83 -5.27 -10.20
N LEU A 62 -2.72 -6.28 -11.06
CA LEU A 62 -1.65 -6.34 -12.08
C LEU A 62 -1.75 -5.17 -13.08
N ILE A 63 -2.96 -4.82 -13.53
CA ILE A 63 -3.18 -3.71 -14.45
C ILE A 63 -2.77 -2.39 -13.79
N ILE A 64 -3.19 -2.15 -12.55
CA ILE A 64 -2.88 -0.93 -11.80
C ILE A 64 -1.38 -0.86 -11.49
N PHE A 65 -0.76 -1.98 -11.10
CA PHE A 65 0.69 -2.10 -10.91
C PHE A 65 1.46 -1.62 -12.15
N PHE A 66 1.15 -2.17 -13.33
CA PHE A 66 1.82 -1.78 -14.56
C PHE A 66 1.50 -0.34 -14.97
N ALA A 67 0.27 0.14 -14.76
CA ALA A 67 -0.10 1.52 -15.03
C ALA A 67 0.70 2.49 -14.16
N LEU A 68 0.78 2.27 -12.84
CA LEU A 68 1.56 3.09 -11.93
C LEU A 68 3.05 3.03 -12.27
N TRP A 69 3.58 1.85 -12.56
CA TRP A 69 5.00 1.71 -12.89
C TRP A 69 5.37 2.39 -14.22
N LEU A 70 4.66 2.09 -15.31
CA LEU A 70 4.96 2.62 -16.64
C LEU A 70 4.65 4.12 -16.78
N LEU A 71 3.48 4.56 -16.30
CA LEU A 71 3.00 5.91 -16.55
C LEU A 71 3.52 6.93 -15.52
N VAL A 72 3.79 6.46 -14.30
CA VAL A 72 4.23 7.33 -13.19
C VAL A 72 5.70 7.14 -12.88
N VAL A 73 6.12 5.96 -12.41
CA VAL A 73 7.49 5.74 -11.91
C VAL A 73 8.55 5.93 -13.01
N ARG A 74 8.28 5.41 -14.21
CA ARG A 74 9.21 5.49 -15.35
C ARG A 74 9.17 6.83 -16.11
N ASN A 75 8.26 7.73 -15.77
CA ASN A 75 8.08 8.99 -16.47
C ASN A 75 8.80 10.14 -15.75
N GLU A 76 9.98 10.52 -16.26
CA GLU A 76 10.82 11.59 -15.69
C GLU A 76 10.19 12.99 -15.75
N LYS A 77 9.09 13.16 -16.49
CA LYS A 77 8.33 14.43 -16.47
C LYS A 77 7.52 14.59 -15.18
N ILE A 78 7.24 13.50 -14.47
CA ILE A 78 6.53 13.54 -13.20
C ILE A 78 7.50 13.85 -12.09
N HIS A 79 7.08 14.74 -11.19
CA HIS A 79 7.92 15.17 -10.08
C HIS A 79 8.41 13.98 -9.25
N HIS A 80 9.71 13.96 -8.91
CA HIS A 80 10.33 12.85 -8.19
C HIS A 80 9.58 12.49 -6.91
N PHE A 81 9.00 13.46 -6.19
CA PHE A 81 8.23 13.18 -4.98
C PHE A 81 7.05 12.23 -5.21
N ILE A 82 6.34 12.40 -6.33
CA ILE A 82 5.22 11.53 -6.72
C ILE A 82 5.76 10.17 -7.16
N ARG A 83 6.85 10.15 -7.95
CA ARG A 83 7.50 8.90 -8.40
C ARG A 83 7.96 8.04 -7.22
N PHE A 84 8.57 8.66 -6.22
CA PHE A 84 9.01 7.99 -4.99
C PHE A 84 7.83 7.36 -4.25
N ASN A 85 6.79 8.13 -3.93
CA ASN A 85 5.64 7.62 -3.19
C ASN A 85 4.87 6.55 -3.97
N THR A 86 4.81 6.69 -5.29
CA THR A 86 4.23 5.66 -6.16
C THR A 86 5.01 4.36 -6.10
N MET A 87 6.34 4.45 -6.18
CA MET A 87 7.20 3.28 -6.06
C MET A 87 7.11 2.65 -4.67
N GLN A 88 7.00 3.45 -3.61
CA GLN A 88 6.79 2.93 -2.25
C GLN A 88 5.47 2.17 -2.12
N ALA A 89 4.38 2.70 -2.68
CA ALA A 89 3.09 2.00 -2.72
C ALA A 89 3.18 0.67 -3.49
N ILE A 90 3.91 0.65 -4.62
CA ILE A 90 4.17 -0.57 -5.39
C ILE A 90 4.97 -1.61 -4.58
N ILE A 91 5.98 -1.18 -3.81
CA ILE A 91 6.74 -2.12 -2.97
C ILE A 91 5.87 -2.68 -1.86
N LEU A 92 5.01 -1.87 -1.23
CA LEU A 92 4.03 -2.36 -0.25
C LEU A 92 3.08 -3.39 -0.88
N ASP A 93 2.64 -3.16 -2.12
CA ASP A 93 1.83 -4.09 -2.88
C ASP A 93 2.53 -5.45 -3.09
N ILE A 94 3.81 -5.42 -3.48
CA ILE A 94 4.64 -6.62 -3.57
C ILE A 94 4.74 -7.34 -2.22
N VAL A 95 4.89 -6.60 -1.11
CA VAL A 95 4.91 -7.20 0.23
C VAL A 95 3.58 -7.90 0.55
N ILE A 96 2.44 -7.29 0.24
CA ILE A 96 1.11 -7.89 0.42
C ILE A 96 0.97 -9.17 -0.41
N PHE A 97 1.44 -9.16 -1.66
CA PHE A 97 1.47 -10.34 -2.51
C PHE A 97 2.31 -11.48 -1.89
N LEU A 98 3.52 -11.17 -1.41
CA LEU A 98 4.38 -12.15 -0.74
C LEU A 98 3.75 -12.69 0.55
N CYS A 99 3.09 -11.84 1.33
CA CYS A 99 2.31 -12.24 2.50
C CYS A 99 1.15 -13.17 2.12
N SER A 100 0.50 -12.96 0.97
CA SER A 100 -0.57 -13.83 0.49
C SER A 100 -0.04 -15.24 0.23
N VAL A 101 1.07 -15.34 -0.51
CA VAL A 101 1.77 -16.60 -0.77
C VAL A 101 2.18 -17.29 0.54
N LEU A 102 2.75 -16.54 1.49
CA LEU A 102 3.11 -17.08 2.80
C LEU A 102 1.88 -17.67 3.52
N THR A 103 0.77 -16.95 3.53
CA THR A 103 -0.43 -17.45 4.22
C THR A 103 -1.04 -18.66 3.54
N ASP A 104 -0.94 -18.79 2.23
CA ASP A 104 -1.41 -19.98 1.52
C ASP A 104 -0.58 -21.22 1.89
N ILE A 105 0.71 -21.05 2.16
CA ILE A 105 1.57 -22.12 2.69
C ILE A 105 1.16 -22.49 4.11
N VAL A 106 0.94 -21.51 4.99
CA VAL A 106 0.56 -21.76 6.40
C VAL A 106 -0.79 -22.48 6.52
N LYS A 107 -1.74 -22.19 5.62
CA LYS A 107 -3.04 -22.88 5.56
C LYS A 107 -2.93 -24.39 5.34
N LEU A 108 -1.84 -24.87 4.73
CA LEU A 108 -1.63 -26.32 4.51
C LEU A 108 -1.32 -27.07 5.81
N VAL A 109 -0.93 -26.37 6.88
CA VAL A 109 -0.64 -26.98 8.18
C VAL A 109 -1.94 -27.18 8.97
N PRO A 110 -2.30 -28.42 9.36
CA PRO A 110 -3.47 -28.68 10.20
C PRO A 110 -3.38 -27.95 11.54
N GLY A 111 -4.50 -27.38 12.01
CA GLY A 111 -4.56 -26.68 13.30
C GLY A 111 -3.95 -25.27 13.30
N SER A 112 -3.62 -24.71 12.13
CA SER A 112 -3.01 -23.37 11.99
C SER A 112 -3.95 -22.18 12.29
N GLY A 113 -5.17 -22.40 12.78
CA GLY A 113 -6.19 -21.35 12.92
C GLY A 113 -5.75 -20.13 13.73
N PHE A 114 -5.10 -20.33 14.89
CA PHE A 114 -4.58 -19.24 15.71
C PHE A 114 -3.43 -18.49 15.03
N ALA A 115 -2.51 -19.22 14.39
CA ALA A 115 -1.41 -18.62 13.64
C ALA A 115 -1.93 -17.80 12.46
N MET A 116 -2.95 -18.29 11.77
CA MET A 116 -3.62 -17.61 10.66
C MET A 116 -4.30 -16.31 11.10
N GLN A 117 -5.07 -16.34 12.19
CA GLN A 117 -5.69 -15.12 12.74
C GLN A 117 -4.64 -14.07 13.11
N THR A 118 -3.55 -14.50 13.75
CA THR A 118 -2.44 -13.62 14.15
C THR A 118 -1.74 -13.03 12.94
N LEU A 119 -1.41 -13.85 11.94
CA LEU A 119 -0.75 -13.40 10.71
C LEU A 119 -1.62 -12.40 9.94
N TYR A 120 -2.89 -12.72 9.70
CA TYR A 120 -3.81 -11.85 8.97
C TYR A 120 -3.95 -10.49 9.64
N THR A 121 -4.16 -10.50 10.96
CA THR A 121 -4.31 -9.26 11.74
C THR A 121 -3.02 -8.44 11.73
N THR A 122 -1.86 -9.09 11.86
CA THR A 122 -0.55 -8.42 11.84
C THR A 122 -0.25 -7.80 10.48
N ILE A 123 -0.50 -8.54 9.39
CA ILE A 123 -0.33 -8.04 8.02
C ILE A 123 -1.25 -6.85 7.77
N PHE A 124 -2.53 -6.99 8.13
CA PHE A 124 -3.52 -5.93 7.96
C PHE A 124 -3.12 -4.65 8.68
N LEU A 125 -2.83 -4.74 9.98
CA LEU A 125 -2.43 -3.58 10.79
C LEU A 125 -1.10 -2.99 10.34
N GLY A 126 -0.11 -3.82 10.02
CA GLY A 126 1.21 -3.37 9.59
C GLY A 126 1.15 -2.56 8.30
N ILE A 127 0.42 -3.04 7.30
CA ILE A 127 0.26 -2.33 6.02
C ILE A 127 -0.61 -1.08 6.19
N VAL A 128 -1.73 -1.15 6.94
CA VAL A 128 -2.55 0.05 7.21
C VAL A 128 -1.74 1.13 7.92
N ALA A 129 -0.92 0.76 8.90
CA ALA A 129 -0.02 1.68 9.59
C ALA A 129 1.03 2.29 8.64
N ALA A 130 1.66 1.47 7.79
CA ALA A 130 2.61 1.93 6.79
C ALA A 130 1.96 2.91 5.78
N VAL A 131 0.74 2.63 5.33
CA VAL A 131 -0.04 3.50 4.44
C VAL A 131 -0.38 4.81 5.13
N VAL A 132 -0.94 4.78 6.34
CA VAL A 132 -1.30 6.00 7.09
C VAL A 132 -0.07 6.86 7.36
N TYR A 133 1.05 6.25 7.77
CA TYR A 133 2.32 6.94 7.94
C TYR A 133 2.77 7.61 6.63
N SER A 134 2.72 6.87 5.53
CA SER A 134 3.18 7.37 4.23
C SER A 134 2.32 8.51 3.68
N ILE A 135 1.00 8.41 3.81
CA ILE A 135 0.06 9.48 3.45
C ILE A 135 0.31 10.72 4.32
N THR A 136 0.48 10.55 5.62
CA THR A 136 0.73 11.66 6.55
C THR A 136 2.01 12.41 6.20
N GLN A 137 3.12 11.69 5.97
CA GLN A 137 4.38 12.31 5.52
C GLN A 137 4.23 12.98 4.16
N SER A 138 3.49 12.36 3.23
CA SER A 138 3.24 12.91 1.90
C SER A 138 2.51 14.24 1.95
N LEU A 139 1.46 14.35 2.79
CA LEU A 139 0.72 15.58 3.03
C LEU A 139 1.57 16.68 3.69
N MET A 140 2.54 16.30 4.53
CA MET A 140 3.54 17.20 5.10
C MET A 140 4.64 17.59 4.10
N GLY A 141 4.66 16.99 2.90
CA GLY A 141 5.68 17.23 1.88
C GLY A 141 7.02 16.54 2.18
N LYS A 142 7.01 15.52 3.04
CA LYS A 142 8.19 14.75 3.47
C LYS A 142 8.17 13.36 2.82
N TYR A 143 9.36 12.81 2.61
CA TYR A 143 9.52 11.42 2.20
C TYR A 143 9.23 10.52 3.41
N ALA A 144 8.40 9.51 3.20
CA ALA A 144 8.08 8.53 4.22
C ALA A 144 9.17 7.47 4.26
N GLU A 145 9.97 7.48 5.34
CA GLU A 145 11.10 6.56 5.52
C GLU A 145 10.66 5.32 6.31
N ILE A 146 10.30 4.27 5.58
CA ILE A 146 10.04 2.94 6.12
C ILE A 146 11.30 2.10 5.92
N PRO A 147 11.95 1.60 7.00
CA PRO A 147 13.18 0.82 6.89
C PRO A 147 13.05 -0.34 5.88
N ALA A 148 14.12 -0.59 5.11
CA ALA A 148 14.18 -1.56 4.00
C ALA A 148 13.28 -1.25 2.79
N ILE A 149 12.05 -0.76 2.99
CA ILE A 149 11.14 -0.40 1.91
C ILE A 149 11.64 0.86 1.19
N SER A 150 11.88 1.94 1.92
CA SER A 150 12.33 3.22 1.34
C SER A 150 13.72 3.12 0.73
N ASP A 151 14.60 2.29 1.31
CA ASP A 151 15.91 1.96 0.71
C ASP A 151 15.73 1.31 -0.68
N ALA A 152 14.81 0.33 -0.79
CA ALA A 152 14.50 -0.31 -2.05
C ALA A 152 13.86 0.66 -3.06
N VAL A 153 13.05 1.62 -2.60
CA VAL A 153 12.52 2.69 -3.46
C VAL A 153 13.64 3.55 -4.02
N HIS A 154 14.58 3.99 -3.18
CA HIS A 154 15.71 4.81 -3.60
C HIS A 154 16.61 4.12 -4.64
N MET A 155 16.71 2.79 -4.59
CA MET A 155 17.45 2.03 -5.60
C MET A 155 16.76 2.03 -6.97
N GLN A 156 15.43 2.12 -7.01
CA GLN A 156 14.64 2.01 -8.24
C GLN A 156 14.31 3.38 -8.86
N VAL A 157 14.08 4.39 -8.03
CA VAL A 157 13.81 5.77 -8.47
C VAL A 157 15.13 6.53 -8.46
N ARG A 158 15.81 6.52 -9.61
CA ARG A 158 16.96 7.39 -9.87
C ARG A 158 16.51 8.73 -10.47
#